data_AF-A0A8J3RSE3-F1
#
_entry.id   AF-A0A8J3RSE3-F1
#
_cell.length_a   1.000
_cell.length_b   1.000
_cell.length_c   1.000
_cell.angle_alpha   90.00
_cell.angle_beta   90.00
_cell.angle_gamma   90.00
#
_symmetry.space_group_name_H-M   'P 1'
#
loop_
_entity.id
_entity.type
_entity.pdbx_description
1 polymer ?
#
loop_
_entity_poly.entity_id
_entity_poly.type
_entity_poly.pdbx_seq_one_letter_code
_entity_poly.pdbx_strand_id
1 'polypeptide(L)' 'MSEMDVNGDTLEELDESLTDELSGEIDPETPEADAAEQHRGVRAGSPSWPDQIPFDADPADAADQNRVVELDEDDYR' A
#
# COMPACT_ATOMS: atom_id res chain seq x y z
N MET A 1 -31.67 1.55 -4.93
CA MET A 1 -30.32 2.04 -4.57
C MET A 1 -29.51 1.96 -5.84
N SER A 2 -28.84 3.03 -6.27
CA SER A 2 -27.93 2.95 -7.42
C SER A 2 -26.61 2.35 -6.95
N GLU A 3 -26.22 1.24 -7.57
CA GLU A 3 -24.89 0.67 -7.46
C GLU A 3 -23.93 1.58 -8.25
N MET A 4 -22.88 2.07 -7.60
CA MET A 4 -21.87 2.93 -8.22
C MET A 4 -20.87 2.01 -8.92
N ASP A 5 -20.93 1.95 -10.25
CA ASP A 5 -20.07 1.12 -11.09
C ASP A 5 -18.64 1.70 -11.08
N VAL A 6 -17.75 1.09 -10.29
CA VAL A 6 -16.33 1.49 -10.19
C VAL A 6 -15.52 0.73 -11.24
N ASN A 7 -15.53 1.22 -12.48
CA ASN A 7 -14.66 0.69 -13.52
C ASN A 7 -13.20 1.08 -13.24
N GLY A 8 -12.28 0.13 -13.42
CA GLY A 8 -10.83 0.31 -13.23
C GLY A 8 -10.18 1.36 -14.15
N ASP A 9 -10.90 1.83 -15.17
CA ASP A 9 -10.50 2.89 -16.11
C ASP A 9 -10.24 4.25 -15.40
N THR A 10 -10.91 4.52 -14.27
CA THR A 10 -10.69 5.76 -13.50
C THR A 10 -9.34 5.80 -12.79
N LEU A 11 -8.74 4.65 -12.45
CA LEU A 11 -7.51 4.61 -11.64
C LEU A 11 -6.26 4.84 -12.52
N GLU A 12 -6.27 4.35 -13.76
CA GLU A 12 -5.19 4.61 -14.74
C GLU A 12 -5.16 6.08 -15.18
N GLU A 13 -6.32 6.73 -15.42
CA GLU A 13 -6.38 8.16 -15.77
C GLU A 13 -5.93 9.09 -14.62
N LEU A 14 -6.12 8.64 -13.37
CA LEU A 14 -5.66 9.38 -12.18
C LEU A 14 -4.14 9.28 -12.00
N ASP A 15 -3.52 8.14 -12.32
CA ASP A 15 -2.05 7.95 -12.20
C ASP A 15 -1.29 8.87 -13.16
N GLU A 16 -1.76 9.01 -14.40
CA GLU A 16 -1.14 9.90 -15.41
C GLU A 16 -1.30 11.39 -15.05
N SER A 17 -2.39 11.80 -14.39
CA SER A 17 -2.59 13.18 -13.94
C SER A 17 -1.90 13.51 -12.62
N LEU A 18 -1.83 12.55 -11.68
CA LEU A 18 -1.06 12.70 -10.43
C LEU A 18 0.44 12.76 -10.68
N THR A 19 0.95 11.99 -11.65
CA THR A 19 2.38 12.02 -11.99
C THR A 19 2.80 13.36 -12.58
N ASP A 20 1.92 14.07 -13.29
CA ASP A 20 2.15 15.45 -13.75
C ASP A 20 2.12 16.46 -12.59
N GLU A 21 1.15 16.38 -11.67
CA GLU A 21 1.09 17.29 -10.50
C GLU A 21 2.20 17.06 -9.46
N LEU A 22 2.73 15.84 -9.33
CA LEU A 22 3.80 15.51 -8.38
C LEU A 22 5.22 15.83 -8.93
N SER A 23 5.32 16.27 -10.19
CA SER A 23 6.58 16.31 -10.94
C SER A 23 7.53 17.49 -10.67
N GLY A 24 7.33 18.31 -9.63
CA GLY A 24 8.45 19.19 -9.21
C GLY A 24 8.20 20.38 -8.29
N GLU A 25 6.96 20.69 -7.89
CA GLU A 25 6.71 21.81 -6.97
C GLU A 25 6.75 21.30 -5.52
N ILE A 26 7.82 21.60 -4.77
CA ILE A 26 7.83 21.39 -3.32
C ILE A 26 6.90 22.45 -2.71
N ASP A 27 5.82 22.00 -2.09
CA ASP A 27 4.88 22.89 -1.40
C ASP A 27 5.62 23.72 -0.33
N PRO A 28 5.56 25.07 -0.38
CA PRO A 28 6.33 25.94 0.51
C PRO A 28 5.89 25.86 1.98
N GLU A 29 4.71 25.29 2.26
CA GLU A 29 4.23 25.04 3.63
C GLU A 29 4.76 23.71 4.20
N THR A 30 5.34 22.85 3.36
CA THR A 30 5.95 21.59 3.79
C THR A 30 7.42 21.82 4.15
N PRO A 31 7.87 21.43 5.36
CA PRO A 31 9.29 21.45 5.71
C PRO A 31 10.15 20.69 4.70
N GLU A 32 11.32 21.24 4.35
CA GLU A 32 12.21 20.65 3.34
C GLU A 32 12.60 19.19 3.65
N ALA A 33 12.76 18.86 4.94
CA ALA A 33 13.04 17.51 5.39
C ALA A 33 11.88 16.53 5.09
N ASP A 34 10.64 16.97 5.30
CA ASP A 34 9.45 16.15 5.05
C ASP A 34 9.24 15.93 3.55
N ALA A 35 9.41 16.99 2.74
CA ALA A 35 9.33 16.89 1.28
C ALA A 35 10.38 15.92 0.70
N ALA A 36 11.61 15.97 1.21
CA ALA A 36 12.68 15.06 0.82
C ALA A 36 12.40 13.59 1.18
N GLU A 37 11.66 13.33 2.26
CA GLU A 37 11.22 11.99 2.64
C GLU A 37 10.07 11.49 1.76
N GLN A 38 9.10 12.35 1.43
CA GLN A 38 7.96 11.99 0.57
C GLN A 38 8.38 11.66 -0.87
N HIS A 39 9.36 12.39 -1.40
CA HIS A 39 9.85 12.16 -2.77
C HIS A 39 10.83 10.97 -2.85
N ARG A 40 11.13 10.32 -1.72
CA ARG A 40 11.98 9.14 -1.69
C ARG A 40 11.20 7.93 -2.20
N GLY A 41 11.64 7.38 -3.33
CA GLY A 41 11.07 6.15 -3.88
C GLY A 41 11.02 5.00 -2.86
N VAL A 42 9.91 4.27 -2.87
CA VAL A 42 9.71 3.09 -2.01
C VAL A 42 10.67 1.98 -2.44
N ARG A 43 11.31 1.32 -1.45
CA ARG A 43 12.22 0.19 -1.73
C ARG A 43 11.42 -1.03 -2.21
N ALA A 44 11.87 -1.63 -3.31
CA ALA A 44 11.35 -2.92 -3.76
C ALA A 44 11.58 -4.01 -2.68
N GLY A 45 10.54 -4.81 -2.39
CA GLY A 45 10.59 -5.85 -1.36
C GLY A 45 10.18 -5.39 0.05
N SER A 46 9.64 -4.18 0.19
CA SER A 46 8.89 -3.80 1.39
C SER A 46 7.66 -4.71 1.50
N PRO A 47 7.32 -5.25 2.68
CA PRO A 47 6.08 -6.00 2.84
C PRO A 47 4.90 -5.12 2.41
N SER A 48 4.07 -5.62 1.51
CA SER A 48 2.83 -4.93 1.14
C SER A 48 1.93 -4.87 2.37
N TRP A 49 1.25 -3.74 2.56
CA TRP A 49 0.15 -3.71 3.51
C TRP A 49 -0.90 -4.74 3.07
N PRO A 50 -1.50 -5.49 4.01
CA PRO A 50 -2.58 -6.41 3.68
C PRO A 50 -3.79 -5.60 3.19
N ASP A 51 -4.48 -6.11 2.15
CA ASP A 51 -5.68 -5.48 1.57
C ASP A 51 -6.81 -5.27 2.60
N GLN A 52 -6.83 -6.08 3.66
CA GLN A 52 -7.76 -5.96 4.78
C GLN A 52 -7.02 -6.13 6.10
N ILE A 53 -7.09 -5.10 6.94
CA ILE A 53 -6.74 -5.18 8.35
C ILE A 53 -8.04 -5.44 9.11
N PRO A 54 -8.23 -6.60 9.77
CA PRO A 54 -9.40 -6.81 10.60
C PRO A 54 -9.36 -5.82 11.77
N PHE A 55 -10.40 -4.99 11.92
CA PHE A 55 -10.46 -3.96 12.96
C PHE A 55 -10.40 -4.52 14.39
N ASP A 56 -10.79 -5.79 14.57
CA ASP A 56 -10.84 -6.48 15.85
C ASP A 56 -9.70 -7.49 16.05
N ALA A 57 -8.74 -7.59 15.13
CA ALA A 57 -7.59 -8.48 15.30
C ALA A 57 -6.61 -7.91 16.33
N ASP A 58 -6.14 -8.76 17.24
CA ASP A 58 -5.04 -8.40 18.12
C ASP A 58 -3.77 -8.12 17.28
N PRO A 59 -2.94 -7.12 17.63
CA PRO A 59 -1.73 -6.80 16.87
C PRO A 59 -0.77 -7.97 16.67
N ALA A 60 -0.72 -8.92 17.61
CA ALA A 60 0.08 -10.13 17.46
C ALA A 60 -0.53 -11.08 16.42
N ASP A 61 -1.85 -11.24 16.40
CA ASP A 61 -2.55 -12.08 15.43
C ASP A 61 -2.42 -11.51 14.01
N ALA A 62 -2.62 -10.19 13.85
CA ALA A 62 -2.44 -9.51 12.57
C ALA A 62 -1.02 -9.65 11.99
N ALA A 63 0.01 -9.70 12.84
CA ALA A 63 1.39 -9.91 12.41
C ALA A 63 1.65 -11.37 11.96
N ASP A 64 1.06 -12.34 12.66
CA ASP A 64 1.19 -13.77 12.32
C ASP A 64 0.43 -14.14 11.04
N GLN A 65 -0.63 -13.41 10.64
CA GLN A 65 -1.38 -13.68 9.40
C GLN A 65 -0.53 -13.63 8.12
N ASN A 66 0.53 -12.81 8.09
CA ASN A 66 1.41 -12.69 6.91
C ASN A 66 2.59 -13.67 6.93
N ARG A 67 2.66 -14.54 7.95
CA ARG A 67 3.76 -15.48 8.06
C ARG A 67 3.54 -16.65 7.12
N VAL A 68 4.43 -16.77 6.13
CA VAL A 68 4.52 -17.98 5.30
C VAL A 68 5.04 -19.13 6.16
N VAL A 69 4.21 -20.15 6.35
CA VAL A 69 4.59 -21.40 7.01
C VAL A 69 4.88 -22.44 5.93
N GLU A 70 6.07 -23.01 5.94
CA GLU A 70 6.40 -24.13 5.06
C GLU A 70 5.62 -25.36 5.54
N LEU A 71 4.76 -25.90 4.67
CA LEU A 71 4.05 -27.16 4.91
C LEU A 71 4.91 -28.29 4.35
N ASP A 72 5.54 -29.07 5.23
CA ASP A 72 6.21 -30.31 4.84
C ASP A 72 5.19 -31.46 4.82
N GLU A 73 4.99 -32.05 3.65
CA GLU A 73 4.05 -33.15 3.43
C GLU A 73 4.51 -34.44 4.13
N ASP A 74 5.80 -34.56 4.47
CA ASP A 74 6.36 -35.70 5.19
C ASP A 74 6.10 -35.65 6.72
N ASP A 75 5.69 -34.49 7.27
CA ASP A 75 5.37 -34.33 8.70
C ASP A 75 4.00 -34.93 9.10
N TYR A 76 3.17 -35.26 8.12
CA TYR A 76 1.84 -35.86 8.32
C TYR A 76 1.81 -37.32 7.79
N ARG A 77 2.48 -38.25 8.50
CA ARG A 77 2.36 -39.71 8.28
C ARG A 77 1.75 -40.45 9.46
#